data_AF-A0A350YE57-F1
#
_entry.id   AF-A0A350YE57-F1
#
_cell.length_a   1.000
_cell.length_b   1.000
_cell.length_c   1.000
_cell.angle_alpha   90.00
_cell.angle_beta   90.00
_cell.angle_gamma   90.00
#
_symmetry.space_group_name_H-M   'P 1'
#
loop_
_entity.id
_entity.type
_entity.pdbx_description
1 polymer ?
#
loop_
_entity_poly.entity_id
_entity_poly.type
_entity_poly.pdbx_seq_one_letter_code
_entity_poly.pdbx_strand_id
1 'polypeptide(L)'
;MNFPNLRKTAQGWKFESEEALEDFAFTNLKQLLGLTPLKRQYIVNSQICDILAVDDNKRLVVLELKNNEDRYILQQLTRYYDALLEEKPFKDLIDYTQPIELMGIVPKIHRDNLTDRKYHHLNIRFFKFEIITLESNVYLQLKDLDTDKVFEIEIPSQDAESTESLPNPPKLLQKLLRSCEPEQLKIITEIRDQILTFDQRMQEISSAGSIKYGNGKSKTSKFCAEFCSDSKGKLLIFLWIPFKAGKSKKIGRARIGINYETGNALIEGYVSKGIRIKNPPFNKERAKKMEIIDKKIDNKETLTYEEFKLFSTYSYDKTCIYSPITNMVGVALQYWLKRL
;
A
#
# COMPACT_ATOMS: atom_id res chain seq x y z
N MET A 1 -19.10 -14.03 11.01
CA MET A 1 -17.64 -14.16 11.05
C MET A 1 -17.08 -12.75 11.02
N ASN A 2 -16.23 -12.36 11.96
CA ASN A 2 -15.54 -11.07 11.88
C ASN A 2 -14.46 -11.21 10.82
N PHE A 3 -14.64 -10.55 9.69
CA PHE A 3 -13.65 -10.55 8.63
C PHE A 3 -12.45 -9.69 9.06
N PRO A 4 -11.21 -10.13 8.75
CA PRO A 4 -10.03 -9.32 9.03
C PRO A 4 -10.09 -8.02 8.22
N ASN A 5 -10.00 -6.90 8.94
CA ASN A 5 -10.06 -5.56 8.37
C ASN A 5 -8.77 -5.26 7.58
N LEU A 6 -8.85 -5.34 6.25
CA LEU A 6 -7.79 -4.99 5.31
C LEU A 6 -8.12 -3.68 4.59
N ARG A 7 -7.13 -2.80 4.45
CA ARG A 7 -7.18 -1.62 3.58
C ARG A 7 -6.34 -1.80 2.33
N LYS A 8 -6.89 -1.38 1.19
CA LYS A 8 -6.15 -1.29 -0.07
C LYS A 8 -5.25 -0.06 -0.08
N THR A 9 -3.98 -0.24 -0.41
CA THR A 9 -2.97 0.82 -0.55
C THR A 9 -2.38 0.80 -1.97
N ALA A 10 -1.60 1.82 -2.31
CA ALA A 10 -0.90 1.85 -3.60
C ALA A 10 0.09 0.68 -3.79
N GLN A 11 0.54 0.07 -2.68
CA GLN A 11 1.50 -1.03 -2.65
C GLN A 11 0.84 -2.40 -2.40
N GLY A 12 -0.49 -2.49 -2.44
CA GLY A 12 -1.24 -3.71 -2.14
C GLY A 12 -2.08 -3.59 -0.86
N TRP A 13 -2.46 -4.73 -0.28
CA TRP A 13 -3.28 -4.77 0.93
C TRP A 13 -2.45 -4.63 2.20
N LYS A 14 -3.05 -4.08 3.26
CA LYS A 14 -2.47 -4.04 4.62
C LYS A 14 -3.58 -4.22 5.64
N PHE A 15 -3.26 -4.77 6.81
CA PHE A 15 -4.17 -4.68 7.94
C PHE A 15 -4.46 -3.21 8.29
N GLU A 16 -5.71 -2.92 8.65
CA GLU A 16 -6.15 -1.57 9.01
C GLU A 16 -5.52 -1.08 10.31
N SER A 17 -5.29 -2.00 11.26
CA SER A 17 -4.73 -1.73 12.58
C SER A 17 -3.81 -2.88 13.03
N GLU A 18 -3.06 -2.68 14.13
CA GLU A 18 -2.33 -3.75 14.81
C GLU A 18 -3.28 -4.78 15.41
N GLU A 19 -4.38 -4.33 16.00
CA GLU A 19 -5.46 -5.19 16.51
C GLU A 19 -6.01 -6.13 15.43
N ALA A 20 -6.22 -5.65 14.20
CA ALA A 20 -6.70 -6.50 13.10
C ALA A 20 -5.70 -7.59 12.68
N LEU A 21 -4.40 -7.26 12.70
CA LEU A 21 -3.33 -8.24 12.47
C LEU A 21 -3.29 -9.27 13.60
N GLU A 22 -3.39 -8.81 14.84
CA GLU A 22 -3.35 -9.64 16.04
C GLU A 22 -4.55 -10.58 16.13
N ASP A 23 -5.77 -10.08 15.87
CA ASP A 23 -6.99 -10.86 15.76
C ASP A 23 -6.81 -12.01 14.76
N PHE A 24 -6.35 -11.67 13.55
CA PHE A 24 -6.17 -12.63 12.49
C PHE A 24 -5.09 -13.66 12.81
N ALA A 25 -3.94 -13.22 13.32
CA ALA A 25 -2.85 -14.10 13.72
C ALA A 25 -3.28 -15.04 14.85
N PHE A 26 -4.00 -14.54 15.86
CA PHE A 26 -4.45 -15.31 17.02
C PHE A 26 -5.38 -16.45 16.61
N THR A 27 -6.38 -16.19 15.78
CA THR A 27 -7.34 -17.21 15.32
C THR A 27 -6.68 -18.26 14.42
N ASN A 28 -5.59 -17.91 13.74
CA ASN A 28 -4.95 -18.76 12.75
C ASN A 28 -3.58 -19.30 13.20
N LEU A 29 -3.22 -19.13 14.48
CA LEU A 29 -1.87 -19.38 14.97
C LEU A 29 -1.43 -20.84 14.80
N LYS A 30 -2.37 -21.79 14.96
CA LYS A 30 -2.10 -23.22 14.75
C LYS A 30 -1.75 -23.54 13.31
N GLN A 31 -2.43 -22.91 12.34
CA GLN A 31 -2.15 -23.11 10.93
C GLN A 31 -0.89 -22.38 10.48
N LEU A 32 -0.66 -21.16 10.98
CA LEU A 32 0.49 -20.33 10.62
C LEU A 32 1.81 -20.89 11.17
N LEU A 33 1.84 -21.27 12.46
CA LEU A 33 3.08 -21.56 13.17
C LEU A 33 3.04 -22.88 13.97
N GLY A 34 1.95 -23.64 13.90
CA GLY A 34 1.79 -24.87 14.68
C GLY A 34 1.54 -24.64 16.17
N LEU A 35 1.30 -23.39 16.60
CA LEU A 35 1.15 -23.02 18.00
C LEU A 35 -0.31 -23.05 18.45
N THR A 36 -0.53 -23.45 19.70
CA THR A 36 -1.84 -23.39 20.36
C THR A 36 -1.96 -22.06 21.11
N PRO A 37 -2.89 -21.17 20.72
CA PRO A 37 -3.04 -19.88 21.39
C PRO A 37 -3.57 -20.06 22.82
N LEU A 38 -2.98 -19.35 23.79
CA LEU A 38 -3.44 -19.32 25.18
C LEU A 38 -4.24 -18.05 25.48
N LYS A 39 -3.65 -16.89 25.19
CA LYS A 39 -4.24 -15.62 25.55
C LYS A 39 -3.73 -14.50 24.66
N ARG A 40 -4.64 -13.60 24.31
CA ARG A 40 -4.36 -12.35 23.62
C ARG A 40 -4.38 -11.17 24.59
N GLN A 41 -3.55 -10.15 24.37
CA GLN A 41 -3.42 -8.95 25.20
C GLN A 41 -3.26 -9.31 26.69
N TYR A 42 -2.34 -10.23 27.02
CA TYR A 42 -2.13 -10.67 28.40
C TYR A 42 -1.35 -9.62 29.20
N ILE A 43 -1.90 -9.22 30.34
CA ILE A 43 -1.27 -8.23 31.21
C ILE A 43 -0.38 -8.93 32.23
N VAL A 44 0.91 -8.60 32.25
CA VAL A 44 1.93 -9.15 33.16
C VAL A 44 2.84 -8.02 33.61
N ASN A 45 3.03 -7.80 34.92
CA ASN A 45 3.82 -6.69 35.48
C ASN A 45 3.58 -5.32 34.80
N SER A 46 2.31 -4.96 34.57
CA SER A 46 1.88 -3.73 33.87
C SER A 46 2.32 -3.60 32.40
N GLN A 47 2.88 -4.65 31.81
CA GLN A 47 3.09 -4.81 30.38
C GLN A 47 1.90 -5.54 29.76
N ILE A 48 1.67 -5.36 28.46
CA ILE A 48 0.63 -6.06 27.71
C ILE A 48 1.32 -6.85 26.61
N CYS A 49 1.32 -8.18 26.71
CA CYS A 49 1.83 -9.06 25.66
C CYS A 49 0.74 -9.25 24.61
N ASP A 50 1.08 -9.06 23.32
CA ASP A 50 0.10 -9.26 22.24
C ASP A 50 -0.46 -10.68 22.26
N ILE A 51 0.38 -11.71 22.09
CA ILE A 51 -0.10 -13.10 22.13
C ILE A 51 0.82 -14.00 22.97
N LEU A 52 0.21 -14.78 23.86
CA LEU A 52 0.80 -15.95 24.50
C LEU A 52 0.24 -17.23 23.87
N ALA A 53 1.13 -18.18 23.59
CA ALA A 53 0.81 -19.46 23.00
C ALA A 53 1.71 -20.57 23.56
N VAL A 54 1.42 -21.82 23.22
CA VAL A 54 2.27 -22.97 23.51
C VAL A 54 2.53 -23.79 22.26
N ASP A 55 3.75 -24.34 22.17
CA ASP A 55 4.04 -25.35 21.16
C ASP A 55 3.60 -26.76 21.61
N ASP A 56 3.80 -27.75 20.75
CA ASP A 56 3.41 -29.14 21.03
C ASP A 56 4.21 -29.76 22.20
N ASN A 57 5.33 -29.15 22.62
CA ASN A 57 6.13 -29.56 23.77
C ASN A 57 5.73 -28.82 25.06
N LYS A 58 4.62 -28.06 25.06
CA LYS A 58 4.17 -27.21 26.18
C LYS A 58 5.15 -26.07 26.54
N ARG A 59 6.05 -25.70 25.63
CA ARG A 59 6.92 -24.54 25.82
C ARG A 59 6.12 -23.26 25.58
N LEU A 60 6.28 -22.27 26.45
CA LEU A 60 5.65 -20.96 26.26
C LEU A 60 6.28 -20.23 25.07
N VAL A 61 5.43 -19.71 24.20
CA VAL A 61 5.79 -18.86 23.07
C VAL A 61 5.12 -17.50 23.23
N VAL A 62 5.91 -16.43 23.16
CA VAL A 62 5.44 -15.04 23.24
C VAL A 62 5.60 -14.41 21.86
N LEU A 63 4.52 -13.83 21.36
CA LEU A 63 4.52 -13.10 20.09
C LEU A 63 4.22 -11.63 20.35
N GLU A 64 5.04 -10.76 19.76
CA GLU A 64 4.79 -9.32 19.64
C GLU A 64 4.64 -8.99 18.15
N LEU A 65 3.58 -8.26 17.81
CA LEU A 65 3.22 -7.93 16.45
C LEU A 65 3.28 -6.42 16.24
N LYS A 66 3.75 -6.00 15.06
CA LYS A 66 3.72 -4.58 14.66
C LYS A 66 3.25 -4.48 13.22
N ASN A 67 2.29 -3.60 12.95
CA ASN A 67 1.78 -3.42 11.58
C ASN A 67 2.66 -2.46 10.75
N ASN A 68 3.76 -1.97 11.34
CA ASN A 68 4.77 -1.12 10.69
C ASN A 68 6.17 -1.49 11.19
N GLU A 69 7.21 -0.88 10.60
CA GLU A 69 8.56 -0.97 11.15
C GLU A 69 8.60 -0.34 12.55
N ASP A 70 9.13 -1.09 13.51
CA ASP A 70 9.31 -0.65 14.89
C ASP A 70 10.76 -0.90 15.33
N ARG A 71 11.29 -0.02 16.19
CA ARG A 71 12.69 -0.04 16.66
C ARG A 71 12.86 -0.57 18.09
N TYR A 72 11.77 -1.02 18.73
CA TYR A 72 11.70 -1.38 20.14
C TYR A 72 11.10 -2.76 20.43
N ILE A 73 10.68 -3.50 19.40
CA ILE A 73 10.07 -4.83 19.54
C ILE A 73 10.94 -5.81 20.34
N LEU A 74 12.27 -5.73 20.19
CA LEU A 74 13.19 -6.58 20.94
C LEU A 74 13.15 -6.25 22.43
N GLN A 75 13.18 -4.97 22.77
CA GLN A 75 13.11 -4.48 24.15
C GLN A 75 11.78 -4.85 24.80
N GLN A 76 10.68 -4.83 24.05
CA GLN A 76 9.36 -5.28 24.54
C GLN A 76 9.39 -6.77 24.86
N LEU A 77 9.83 -7.62 23.92
CA LEU A 77 9.93 -9.07 24.13
C LEU A 77 10.83 -9.42 25.34
N THR A 78 11.94 -8.71 25.52
CA THR A 78 12.82 -8.91 26.69
C THR A 78 12.14 -8.58 28.01
N ARG A 79 11.32 -7.51 28.06
CA ARG A 79 10.55 -7.18 29.28
C ARG A 79 9.46 -8.19 29.59
N TYR A 80 8.79 -8.70 28.55
CA TYR A 80 7.78 -9.74 28.73
C TYR A 80 8.41 -11.03 29.24
N TYR A 81 9.57 -11.41 28.70
CA TYR A 81 10.31 -12.58 29.13
C TYR A 81 10.59 -12.55 30.64
N ASP A 82 11.12 -11.44 31.14
CA ASP A 82 11.42 -11.24 32.57
C ASP A 82 10.15 -11.37 33.43
N ALA A 83 9.10 -10.64 33.06
CA ALA A 83 7.83 -10.65 33.77
C ALA A 83 7.16 -12.05 33.79
N LEU A 84 7.20 -12.78 32.67
CA LEU A 84 6.59 -14.10 32.56
C LEU A 84 7.38 -15.19 33.29
N LEU A 85 8.70 -15.03 33.44
CA LEU A 85 9.51 -15.92 34.27
C LEU A 85 9.26 -15.74 35.77
N GLU A 86 8.94 -14.52 36.19
CA GLU A 86 8.57 -14.22 37.57
C GLU A 86 7.15 -14.75 37.90
N GLU A 87 6.15 -14.35 37.11
CA GLU A 87 4.75 -14.64 37.37
C GLU A 87 4.38 -16.10 37.06
N LYS A 88 4.94 -16.64 35.98
CA LYS A 88 4.69 -17.98 35.44
C LYS A 88 3.19 -18.30 35.28
N PRO A 89 2.44 -17.57 34.43
CA PRO A 89 1.01 -17.83 34.23
C PRO A 89 0.75 -19.20 33.57
N PHE A 90 -0.50 -19.69 33.64
CA PHE A 90 -0.92 -20.95 32.97
C PHE A 90 -0.04 -22.18 33.26
N LYS A 91 0.46 -22.34 34.50
CA LYS A 91 1.38 -23.44 34.89
C LYS A 91 0.88 -24.86 34.56
N ASP A 92 -0.44 -25.06 34.50
CA ASP A 92 -1.02 -26.36 34.17
C ASP A 92 -0.86 -26.71 32.66
N LEU A 93 -0.64 -25.69 31.83
CA LEU A 93 -0.52 -25.80 30.37
C LEU A 93 0.93 -25.63 29.89
N ILE A 94 1.78 -24.97 30.68
CA ILE A 94 3.14 -24.59 30.32
C ILE A 94 4.17 -25.35 31.16
N ASP A 95 5.15 -25.94 30.48
CA ASP A 95 6.35 -26.48 31.11
C ASP A 95 7.43 -25.40 31.24
N TYR A 96 7.49 -24.75 32.41
CA TYR A 96 8.48 -23.73 32.73
C TYR A 96 9.90 -24.26 32.98
N THR A 97 10.14 -25.56 32.85
CA THR A 97 11.51 -26.10 32.79
C THR A 97 12.14 -25.85 31.43
N GLN A 98 11.32 -25.58 30.40
CA GLN A 98 11.76 -25.22 29.07
C GLN A 98 11.95 -23.69 28.93
N PRO A 99 12.87 -23.24 28.07
CA PRO A 99 13.06 -21.82 27.83
C PRO A 99 11.86 -21.22 27.08
N ILE A 100 11.42 -20.02 27.48
CA ILE A 100 10.39 -19.27 26.75
C ILE A 100 10.92 -18.90 25.36
N GLU A 101 10.14 -19.16 24.31
CA GLU A 101 10.46 -18.73 22.94
C GLU A 101 9.85 -17.35 22.66
N LEU A 102 10.64 -16.47 22.04
CA LEU A 102 10.25 -15.09 21.74
C LEU A 102 10.19 -14.88 20.23
N MET A 103 9.07 -14.36 19.73
CA MET A 103 8.83 -14.12 18.31
C MET A 103 8.36 -12.69 18.06
N GLY A 104 9.02 -11.99 17.14
CA GLY A 104 8.55 -10.71 16.59
C GLY A 104 7.99 -10.88 15.18
N ILE A 105 6.76 -10.44 14.93
CA ILE A 105 6.13 -10.46 13.60
C ILE A 105 5.94 -9.02 13.10
N VAL A 106 6.70 -8.63 12.07
CA VAL A 106 6.72 -7.24 11.57
C VAL A 106 6.80 -7.21 10.04
N PRO A 107 6.31 -6.16 9.35
CA PRO A 107 6.42 -6.09 7.89
C PRO A 107 7.83 -5.73 7.43
N LYS A 108 8.60 -5.07 8.31
CA LYS A 108 9.97 -4.65 8.08
C LYS A 108 10.70 -4.54 9.42
N ILE A 109 11.88 -5.13 9.50
CA ILE A 109 12.69 -5.16 10.71
C ILE A 109 13.64 -3.96 10.69
N HIS A 110 13.57 -3.13 11.72
CA HIS A 110 14.51 -2.02 11.89
C HIS A 110 15.93 -2.53 12.16
N ARG A 111 16.94 -1.81 11.64
CA ARG A 111 18.36 -2.17 11.81
C ARG A 111 18.79 -2.28 13.27
N ASP A 112 18.23 -1.45 14.15
CA ASP A 112 18.56 -1.47 15.57
C ASP A 112 18.15 -2.81 16.21
N ASN A 113 16.97 -3.34 15.91
CA ASN A 113 16.57 -4.67 16.40
C ASN A 113 17.50 -5.78 15.92
N LEU A 114 18.03 -5.69 14.70
CA LEU A 114 19.01 -6.66 14.18
C LEU A 114 20.34 -6.55 14.93
N THR A 115 20.76 -5.31 15.22
CA THR A 115 21.99 -5.03 15.99
C THR A 115 21.83 -5.54 17.42
N ASP A 116 20.73 -5.21 18.06
CA ASP A 116 20.42 -5.63 19.42
C ASP A 116 20.33 -7.16 19.49
N ARG A 117 19.60 -7.81 18.56
CA ARG A 117 19.53 -9.27 18.49
C ARG A 117 20.90 -9.93 18.37
N LYS A 118 21.79 -9.36 17.54
CA LYS A 118 23.15 -9.90 17.33
C LYS A 118 23.95 -9.97 18.64
N TYR A 119 23.73 -9.05 19.57
CA TYR A 119 24.45 -8.98 20.84
C TYR A 119 23.59 -9.41 22.05
N HIS A 120 22.36 -9.86 21.82
CA HIS A 120 21.47 -10.31 22.87
C HIS A 120 21.72 -11.77 23.26
N HIS A 121 21.44 -12.13 24.52
CA HIS A 121 21.60 -13.50 25.02
C HIS A 121 20.35 -14.36 24.89
N LEU A 122 19.17 -13.75 24.76
CA LEU A 122 17.92 -14.48 24.50
C LEU A 122 17.78 -14.83 23.02
N ASN A 123 17.26 -16.02 22.75
CA ASN A 123 16.95 -16.46 21.40
C ASN A 123 15.62 -15.84 20.93
N ILE A 124 15.70 -14.83 20.07
CA ILE A 124 14.55 -14.09 19.55
C ILE A 124 14.44 -14.33 18.04
N ARG A 125 13.30 -14.88 17.61
CA ARG A 125 13.01 -15.11 16.20
C ARG A 125 12.25 -13.94 15.62
N PHE A 126 12.58 -13.59 14.38
CA PHE A 126 11.83 -12.58 13.64
C PHE A 126 11.18 -13.19 12.41
N PHE A 127 9.91 -12.88 12.23
CA PHE A 127 9.17 -13.14 11.02
C PHE A 127 8.88 -11.82 10.32
N LYS A 128 9.22 -11.77 9.04
CA LYS A 128 8.74 -10.72 8.17
C LYS A 128 7.37 -11.12 7.64
N PHE A 129 6.35 -10.28 7.80
CA PHE A 129 5.05 -10.54 7.17
C PHE A 129 4.79 -9.65 5.96
N GLU A 130 4.06 -10.19 4.99
CA GLU A 130 3.56 -9.46 3.83
C GLU A 130 2.13 -9.91 3.52
N ILE A 131 1.33 -9.00 2.94
CA ILE A 131 0.04 -9.36 2.36
C ILE A 131 0.23 -9.46 0.86
N ILE A 132 0.10 -10.66 0.32
CA ILE A 132 0.28 -10.94 -1.10
C ILE A 132 -1.07 -11.25 -1.74
N THR A 133 -1.18 -10.99 -3.03
CA THR A 133 -2.34 -11.39 -3.83
C THR A 133 -1.87 -12.38 -4.88
N LEU A 134 -2.45 -13.57 -4.85
CA LEU A 134 -2.23 -14.61 -5.85
C LEU A 134 -3.57 -14.86 -6.54
N GLU A 135 -3.61 -14.61 -7.84
CA GLU A 135 -4.85 -14.66 -8.64
C GLU A 135 -5.91 -13.70 -8.08
N SER A 136 -6.95 -14.24 -7.42
CA SER A 136 -8.05 -13.49 -6.80
C SER A 136 -8.05 -13.59 -5.27
N ASN A 137 -7.13 -14.36 -4.69
CA ASN A 137 -7.09 -14.60 -3.25
C ASN A 137 -6.01 -13.76 -2.60
N VAL A 138 -6.30 -13.32 -1.37
CA VAL A 138 -5.39 -12.52 -0.56
C VAL A 138 -4.79 -13.42 0.52
N TYR A 139 -3.48 -13.38 0.72
CA TYR A 139 -2.78 -14.22 1.69
C TYR A 139 -1.94 -13.38 2.66
N LEU A 140 -1.90 -13.80 3.91
CA LEU A 140 -0.85 -13.41 4.85
C LEU A 140 0.31 -14.38 4.65
N GLN A 141 1.46 -13.85 4.24
CA GLN A 141 2.72 -14.58 4.17
C GLN A 141 3.61 -14.19 5.35
N LEU A 142 4.12 -15.18 6.09
CA LEU A 142 5.16 -15.01 7.11
C LEU A 142 6.45 -15.66 6.62
N LYS A 143 7.54 -14.91 6.58
CA LYS A 143 8.87 -15.42 6.26
C LYS A 143 9.77 -15.37 7.49
N ASP A 144 10.25 -16.53 7.91
CA ASP A 144 11.25 -16.66 8.96
C ASP A 144 12.59 -16.09 8.48
N LEU A 145 13.16 -15.15 9.24
CA LEU A 145 14.40 -14.47 8.86
C LEU A 145 15.63 -15.39 8.93
N ASP A 146 15.62 -16.39 9.80
CA ASP A 146 16.80 -17.24 10.07
C ASP A 146 16.81 -18.50 9.19
N THR A 147 15.62 -19.00 8.84
CA THR A 147 15.48 -20.26 8.08
C THR A 147 14.99 -20.07 6.65
N ASP A 148 14.62 -18.84 6.27
CA ASP A 148 13.95 -18.51 5.00
C ASP A 148 12.64 -19.28 4.75
N LYS A 149 12.13 -20.01 5.75
CA LYS A 149 10.85 -20.73 5.66
C LYS A 149 9.70 -19.75 5.50
N VAL A 150 8.78 -20.10 4.62
CA VAL A 150 7.59 -19.31 4.31
C VAL A 150 6.36 -20.07 4.79
N PHE A 151 5.48 -19.36 5.48
CA PHE A 151 4.18 -19.82 5.95
C PHE A 151 3.13 -18.92 5.33
N GLU A 152 2.05 -19.52 4.82
CA GLU A 152 1.00 -18.80 4.13
C GLU A 152 -0.36 -19.22 4.67
N ILE A 153 -1.25 -18.25 4.81
CA ILE A 153 -2.65 -18.51 5.07
C ILE A 153 -3.50 -17.54 4.25
N GLU A 154 -4.56 -18.08 3.67
CA GLU A 154 -5.55 -17.29 2.97
C GLU A 154 -6.27 -16.39 3.97
N ILE A 155 -6.34 -15.10 3.65
CA ILE A 155 -7.17 -14.14 4.34
C ILE A 155 -8.52 -14.19 3.63
N PRO A 156 -9.60 -14.65 4.29
CA PRO A 156 -10.92 -14.62 3.70
C PRO A 156 -11.26 -13.18 3.33
N SER A 157 -11.25 -12.88 2.04
CA SER A 157 -11.48 -11.54 1.53
C SER A 157 -12.92 -11.11 1.80
N GLN A 158 -13.14 -9.82 2.07
CA GLN A 158 -14.46 -9.20 2.14
C GLN A 158 -15.21 -9.14 0.79
N ASP A 159 -14.78 -9.87 -0.23
CA ASP A 159 -15.45 -9.88 -1.53
C ASP A 159 -16.70 -10.77 -1.50
N ALA A 160 -17.73 -10.31 -0.79
CA ALA A 160 -19.13 -10.64 -1.05
C ALA A 160 -20.10 -9.50 -0.69
N GLU A 161 -19.65 -8.27 -0.45
CA GLU A 161 -20.53 -7.09 -0.64
C GLU A 161 -20.26 -6.48 -2.01
N SER A 162 -20.89 -7.14 -2.99
CA SER A 162 -21.14 -6.69 -4.34
C SER A 162 -19.89 -6.60 -5.25
N THR A 163 -19.75 -7.59 -6.13
CA THR A 163 -19.65 -7.24 -7.54
C THR A 163 -20.95 -6.51 -7.94
N GLU A 164 -21.18 -5.30 -7.42
CA GLU A 164 -21.89 -4.32 -8.21
C GLU A 164 -20.95 -4.16 -9.39
N SER A 165 -21.30 -4.82 -10.50
CA SER A 165 -20.65 -4.59 -11.78
C SER A 165 -20.48 -3.08 -11.87
N LEU A 166 -19.23 -2.60 -11.90
CA LEU A 166 -18.96 -1.16 -11.91
C LEU A 166 -19.94 -0.53 -12.90
N PRO A 167 -20.66 0.54 -12.51
CA PRO A 167 -21.70 1.08 -13.35
C PRO A 167 -21.12 1.33 -14.73
N ASN A 168 -21.89 1.05 -15.78
CA ASN A 168 -21.40 1.24 -17.14
C ASN A 168 -20.82 2.66 -17.29
N PRO A 169 -19.66 2.83 -17.95
CA PRO A 169 -19.07 4.14 -18.16
C PRO A 169 -20.10 5.13 -18.71
N PRO A 170 -20.16 6.38 -18.22
CA PRO A 170 -21.06 7.39 -18.74
C PRO A 170 -20.91 7.55 -20.26
N LYS A 171 -21.99 7.94 -20.95
CA LYS A 171 -21.96 8.15 -22.42
C LYS A 171 -20.80 9.05 -22.87
N LEU A 172 -20.46 10.04 -22.05
CA LEU A 172 -19.30 10.90 -22.30
C LEU A 172 -17.99 10.11 -22.25
N LEU A 173 -17.80 9.21 -21.28
CA LEU A 173 -16.60 8.38 -21.18
C LEU A 173 -16.52 7.44 -22.38
N GLN A 174 -17.62 6.76 -22.68
CA GLN A 174 -17.68 5.88 -23.85
C GLN A 174 -17.29 6.63 -25.13
N LYS A 175 -17.74 7.88 -25.30
CA LYS A 175 -17.34 8.72 -26.43
C LYS A 175 -15.85 9.05 -26.43
N LEU A 176 -15.26 9.35 -25.27
CA LEU A 176 -13.82 9.60 -25.11
C LEU A 176 -12.98 8.35 -25.43
N LEU A 177 -13.48 7.18 -25.02
CA LEU A 177 -12.78 5.90 -25.19
C LEU A 177 -12.81 5.40 -26.64
N ARG A 178 -13.81 5.78 -27.45
CA ARG A 178 -13.91 5.35 -28.86
C ARG A 178 -12.70 5.71 -29.74
N SER A 179 -11.98 6.76 -29.37
CA SER A 179 -10.77 7.21 -30.09
C SER A 179 -9.47 6.70 -29.45
N CYS A 180 -9.55 5.78 -28.50
CA CYS A 180 -8.40 5.22 -27.80
C CYS A 180 -8.00 3.88 -28.41
N GLU A 181 -6.69 3.63 -28.46
CA GLU A 181 -6.12 2.34 -28.86
C GLU A 181 -6.34 1.27 -27.76
N PRO A 182 -6.27 -0.04 -28.07
CA PRO A 182 -6.51 -1.11 -27.10
C PRO A 182 -5.70 -1.02 -25.80
N GLU A 183 -4.41 -0.66 -25.90
CA GLU A 183 -3.52 -0.49 -24.75
C GLU A 183 -3.94 0.70 -23.88
N GLN A 184 -4.43 1.76 -24.52
CA GLN A 184 -4.98 2.92 -23.82
C GLN A 184 -6.25 2.53 -23.08
N LEU A 185 -7.16 1.81 -23.74
CA LEU A 185 -8.41 1.34 -23.14
C LEU A 185 -8.16 0.51 -21.89
N LYS A 186 -7.20 -0.43 -21.95
CA LYS A 186 -6.81 -1.26 -20.82
C LYS A 186 -6.38 -0.40 -19.63
N ILE A 187 -5.41 0.49 -19.82
CA ILE A 187 -4.89 1.34 -18.74
C ILE A 187 -5.95 2.29 -18.19
N ILE A 188 -6.78 2.90 -19.04
CA ILE A 188 -7.84 3.80 -18.59
C ILE A 188 -8.89 3.05 -17.77
N THR A 189 -9.21 1.82 -18.16
CA THR A 189 -10.12 0.94 -17.42
C THR A 189 -9.53 0.59 -16.06
N GLU A 190 -8.26 0.17 -16.00
CA GLU A 190 -7.56 -0.10 -14.74
C GLU A 190 -7.56 1.11 -13.80
N ILE A 191 -7.28 2.31 -14.31
CA ILE A 191 -7.32 3.56 -13.53
C ILE A 191 -8.73 3.80 -12.99
N ARG A 192 -9.75 3.67 -13.85
CA ARG A 192 -11.15 3.89 -13.48
C ARG A 192 -11.58 2.92 -12.38
N ASP A 193 -11.26 1.65 -12.55
CA ASP A 193 -11.63 0.59 -11.60
C ASP A 193 -10.93 0.82 -10.28
N GLN A 194 -9.63 1.14 -10.29
CA GLN A 194 -8.88 1.50 -9.09
C GLN A 194 -9.50 2.69 -8.35
N ILE A 195 -9.99 3.71 -9.07
CA ILE A 195 -10.62 4.87 -8.46
C ILE A 195 -11.97 4.52 -7.85
N LEU A 196 -12.86 3.85 -8.61
CA LEU A 196 -14.25 3.61 -8.20
C LEU A 196 -14.35 2.56 -7.08
N THR A 197 -13.43 1.60 -7.05
CA THR A 197 -13.34 0.59 -5.98
C THR A 197 -12.62 1.09 -4.73
N PHE A 198 -12.08 2.32 -4.73
CA PHE A 198 -11.26 2.80 -3.62
C PHE A 198 -12.05 3.11 -2.34
N ASP A 199 -13.25 3.70 -2.47
CA ASP A 199 -14.08 4.13 -1.35
C ASP A 199 -15.54 4.26 -1.81
N GLN A 200 -16.50 3.79 -0.99
CA GLN A 200 -17.94 3.83 -1.31
C GLN A 200 -18.49 5.25 -1.59
N ARG A 201 -17.82 6.30 -1.11
CA ARG A 201 -18.21 7.70 -1.37
C ARG A 201 -17.75 8.20 -2.74
N MET A 202 -16.93 7.41 -3.45
CA MET A 202 -16.40 7.79 -4.75
C MET A 202 -17.51 7.79 -5.80
N GLN A 203 -17.61 8.89 -6.53
CA GLN A 203 -18.60 9.06 -7.59
C GLN A 203 -17.92 9.43 -8.91
N GLU A 204 -18.41 8.82 -10.00
CA GLU A 204 -18.07 9.20 -11.37
C GLU A 204 -19.03 10.30 -11.86
N ILE A 205 -18.50 11.50 -12.07
CA ILE A 205 -19.28 12.70 -12.31
C ILE A 205 -19.00 13.24 -13.70
N SER A 206 -19.99 13.15 -14.60
CA SER A 206 -19.94 13.83 -15.88
C SER A 206 -20.21 15.34 -15.72
N SER A 207 -19.30 16.16 -16.25
CA SER A 207 -19.41 17.61 -16.36
C SER A 207 -19.08 18.06 -17.79
N ALA A 208 -19.38 19.31 -18.16
CA ALA A 208 -19.26 19.78 -19.54
C ALA A 208 -17.85 19.56 -20.13
N GLY A 209 -17.68 18.48 -20.90
CA GLY A 209 -16.42 18.10 -21.55
C GLY A 209 -15.43 17.33 -20.67
N SER A 210 -15.76 16.96 -19.43
CA SER A 210 -14.89 16.16 -18.58
C SER A 210 -15.62 15.27 -17.58
N ILE A 211 -14.93 14.23 -17.14
CA ILE A 211 -15.40 13.25 -16.17
C ILE A 211 -14.51 13.38 -14.95
N LYS A 212 -15.12 13.60 -13.79
CA LYS A 212 -14.39 13.83 -12.54
C LYS A 212 -14.73 12.72 -11.57
N TYR A 213 -13.76 12.40 -10.73
CA TYR A 213 -13.89 11.40 -9.69
C TYR A 213 -13.69 12.04 -8.33
N GLY A 214 -14.65 11.87 -7.42
CA GLY A 214 -14.63 12.49 -6.10
C GLY A 214 -15.90 12.23 -5.28
N ASN A 215 -16.14 13.00 -4.22
CA ASN A 215 -17.24 12.79 -3.27
C ASN A 215 -18.55 13.54 -3.59
N GLY A 216 -18.76 13.99 -4.84
CA GLY A 216 -20.01 14.63 -5.26
C GLY A 216 -19.85 15.84 -6.20
N LYS A 217 -20.96 16.55 -6.42
CA LYS A 217 -21.08 17.68 -7.38
C LYS A 217 -21.10 19.07 -6.73
N SER A 218 -20.95 19.15 -5.42
CA SER A 218 -21.04 20.41 -4.66
C SER A 218 -19.78 21.27 -4.80
N LYS A 219 -19.87 22.56 -4.42
CA LYS A 219 -18.69 23.45 -4.33
C LYS A 219 -17.65 22.97 -3.31
N THR A 220 -18.05 22.16 -2.34
CA THR A 220 -17.17 21.56 -1.32
C THR A 220 -16.56 20.24 -1.75
N SER A 221 -16.98 19.70 -2.91
CA SER A 221 -16.52 18.40 -3.38
C SER A 221 -15.02 18.38 -3.64
N LYS A 222 -14.37 17.30 -3.19
CA LYS A 222 -12.96 17.02 -3.39
C LYS A 222 -12.86 16.04 -4.53
N PHE A 223 -12.08 16.38 -5.56
CA PHE A 223 -11.78 15.50 -6.69
C PHE A 223 -10.40 14.88 -6.53
N CYS A 224 -10.26 13.61 -6.93
CA CYS A 224 -8.98 12.88 -7.00
C CYS A 224 -8.46 12.79 -8.44
N ALA A 225 -9.35 12.67 -9.43
CA ALA A 225 -9.01 12.49 -10.83
C ALA A 225 -10.00 13.18 -11.79
N GLU A 226 -9.54 13.48 -12.99
CA GLU A 226 -10.35 13.99 -14.09
C GLU A 226 -9.87 13.49 -15.45
N PHE A 227 -10.82 13.02 -16.27
CA PHE A 227 -10.62 12.64 -17.67
C PHE A 227 -11.28 13.67 -18.57
N CYS A 228 -10.57 14.18 -19.57
CA CYS A 228 -11.14 15.08 -20.59
C CYS A 228 -10.42 14.97 -21.91
N SER A 229 -10.98 15.51 -22.99
CA SER A 229 -10.27 15.63 -24.26
C SER A 229 -9.61 16.99 -24.44
N ASP A 230 -8.48 17.03 -25.13
CA ASP A 230 -7.96 18.26 -25.71
C ASP A 230 -8.76 18.70 -26.94
N SER A 231 -8.37 19.83 -27.55
CA SER A 231 -9.03 20.37 -28.75
C SER A 231 -8.90 19.47 -29.99
N LYS A 232 -8.03 18.46 -29.96
CA LYS A 232 -7.84 17.46 -31.01
C LYS A 232 -8.55 16.13 -30.69
N GLY A 233 -9.28 16.07 -29.57
CA GLY A 233 -9.98 14.86 -29.12
C GLY A 233 -9.12 13.91 -28.30
N LYS A 234 -7.82 14.17 -28.11
CA LYS A 234 -6.93 13.28 -27.35
C LYS A 234 -7.30 13.27 -25.88
N LEU A 235 -7.42 12.07 -25.29
CA LEU A 235 -7.68 11.91 -23.87
C LEU A 235 -6.53 12.47 -23.03
N LEU A 236 -6.89 13.23 -22.00
CA LEU A 236 -6.04 13.82 -20.99
C LEU A 236 -6.49 13.32 -19.62
N ILE A 237 -5.52 12.93 -18.80
CA ILE A 237 -5.74 12.52 -17.42
C ILE A 237 -5.12 13.57 -16.49
N PHE A 238 -5.90 13.98 -15.50
CA PHE A 238 -5.45 14.86 -14.44
C PHE A 238 -5.64 14.19 -13.08
N LEU A 239 -4.67 14.35 -12.18
CA LEU A 239 -4.72 13.86 -10.81
C LEU A 239 -4.52 15.02 -9.83
N TRP A 240 -5.28 15.02 -8.74
CA TRP A 240 -5.07 15.96 -7.63
C TRP A 240 -4.03 15.40 -6.68
N ILE A 241 -2.78 15.79 -6.89
CA ILE A 241 -1.63 15.32 -6.12
C ILE A 241 -0.90 16.50 -5.48
N PRO A 242 -0.11 16.27 -4.41
CA PRO A 242 0.64 17.33 -3.76
C PRO A 242 1.68 17.95 -4.68
N PHE A 243 1.92 19.25 -4.55
CA PHE A 243 3.09 19.89 -5.16
C PHE A 243 4.38 19.28 -4.61
N LYS A 244 5.45 19.37 -5.40
CA LYS A 244 6.81 18.95 -4.99
C LYS A 244 6.93 17.48 -4.60
N ALA A 245 6.21 16.59 -5.28
CA ALA A 245 6.23 15.16 -4.99
C ALA A 245 5.96 14.81 -3.51
N GLY A 246 4.97 15.48 -2.89
CA GLY A 246 4.59 15.23 -1.49
C GLY A 246 5.28 16.11 -0.46
N LYS A 247 6.30 16.90 -0.83
CA LYS A 247 6.97 17.84 0.09
C LYS A 247 6.13 19.06 0.44
N SER A 248 5.08 19.36 -0.33
CA SER A 248 4.14 20.44 -0.04
C SER A 248 2.80 19.88 0.44
N LYS A 249 2.19 20.56 1.41
CA LYS A 249 0.78 20.31 1.79
C LYS A 249 -0.21 20.84 0.75
N LYS A 250 0.25 21.68 -0.19
CA LYS A 250 -0.58 22.22 -1.27
C LYS A 250 -0.87 21.10 -2.27
N ILE A 251 -2.14 20.92 -2.63
CA ILE A 251 -2.56 19.97 -3.66
C ILE A 251 -2.86 20.74 -4.95
N GLY A 252 -2.35 20.23 -6.06
CA GLY A 252 -2.57 20.80 -7.38
C GLY A 252 -3.15 19.76 -8.33
N ARG A 253 -3.88 20.24 -9.34
CA ARG A 253 -4.38 19.42 -10.44
C ARG A 253 -3.24 19.22 -11.44
N ALA A 254 -2.57 18.09 -11.37
CA ALA A 254 -1.45 17.72 -12.23
C ALA A 254 -1.97 17.06 -13.50
N ARG A 255 -1.42 17.44 -14.66
CA ARG A 255 -1.59 16.70 -15.91
C ARG A 255 -0.62 15.53 -15.94
N ILE A 256 -1.12 14.35 -16.30
CA ILE A 256 -0.32 13.12 -16.31
C ILE A 256 -0.07 12.70 -17.76
N GLY A 257 1.19 12.48 -18.08
CA GLY A 257 1.62 11.85 -19.33
C GLY A 257 1.85 10.37 -19.08
N ILE A 258 1.27 9.50 -19.90
CA ILE A 258 1.31 8.05 -19.74
C ILE A 258 1.99 7.44 -20.96
N ASN A 259 2.94 6.54 -20.73
CA ASN A 259 3.35 5.58 -21.74
C ASN A 259 2.42 4.38 -21.63
N TYR A 260 1.59 4.18 -22.64
CA TYR A 260 0.57 3.15 -22.62
C TYR A 260 1.13 1.74 -22.89
N GLU A 261 2.35 1.61 -23.38
CA GLU A 261 3.01 0.31 -23.56
C GLU A 261 3.52 -0.22 -22.21
N THR A 262 4.12 0.65 -21.40
CA THR A 262 4.75 0.27 -20.12
C THR A 262 3.86 0.51 -18.90
N GLY A 263 2.76 1.26 -19.05
CA GLY A 263 1.92 1.70 -17.94
C GLY A 263 2.60 2.74 -17.02
N ASN A 264 3.81 3.18 -17.36
CA ASN A 264 4.51 4.21 -16.62
C ASN A 264 3.96 5.60 -16.93
N ALA A 265 4.02 6.46 -15.93
CA ALA A 265 3.49 7.81 -16.00
C ALA A 265 4.48 8.84 -15.46
N LEU A 266 4.30 10.07 -15.92
CA LEU A 266 4.99 11.25 -15.42
C LEU A 266 4.04 12.42 -15.19
N ILE A 267 4.43 13.32 -14.30
CA ILE A 267 3.74 14.60 -14.10
C ILE A 267 4.23 15.60 -15.15
N GLU A 268 3.35 16.01 -16.07
CA GLU A 268 3.69 16.98 -17.12
C GLU A 268 3.71 18.42 -16.63
N GLY A 269 2.97 18.71 -15.55
CA GLY A 269 2.82 20.03 -14.94
C GLY A 269 1.51 20.19 -14.18
N TYR A 270 1.40 21.25 -13.38
CA TYR A 270 0.20 21.59 -12.61
C TYR A 270 -0.63 22.68 -13.30
N VAL A 271 -1.95 22.51 -13.36
CA VAL A 271 -2.87 23.38 -14.08
C VAL A 271 -3.95 23.93 -13.14
N SER A 272 -4.14 25.25 -13.12
CA SER A 272 -4.97 25.95 -12.11
C SER A 272 -6.48 25.85 -12.33
N LYS A 273 -7.00 25.81 -13.57
CA LYS A 273 -8.40 25.49 -13.97
C LYS A 273 -8.59 25.62 -15.49
N GLY A 274 -9.42 24.73 -16.09
CA GLY A 274 -9.82 24.78 -17.50
C GLY A 274 -8.71 24.41 -18.50
N ILE A 275 -9.09 24.05 -19.73
CA ILE A 275 -8.16 23.91 -20.87
C ILE A 275 -8.06 25.28 -21.57
N ARG A 276 -7.69 26.33 -20.84
CA ARG A 276 -7.39 27.63 -21.46
C ARG A 276 -6.01 28.06 -21.03
N ILE A 277 -5.30 28.61 -22.01
CA ILE A 277 -3.89 29.00 -22.05
C ILE A 277 -3.04 27.87 -22.64
N LYS A 278 -2.30 28.24 -23.70
CA LYS A 278 -1.39 27.45 -24.52
C LYS A 278 -0.51 26.52 -23.67
N ASN A 279 -1.03 25.35 -23.31
CA ASN A 279 -0.19 24.32 -22.72
C ASN A 279 0.79 23.91 -23.81
N PRO A 280 2.11 23.90 -23.54
CA PRO A 280 3.04 23.37 -24.51
C PRO A 280 2.56 21.95 -24.83
N PRO A 281 2.47 21.59 -26.13
CA PRO A 281 2.08 20.24 -26.51
C PRO A 281 2.97 19.24 -25.76
N PHE A 282 2.46 18.02 -25.57
CA PHE A 282 3.32 16.89 -25.24
C PHE A 282 4.40 16.84 -26.31
N ASN A 283 5.55 17.45 -26.03
CA ASN A 283 6.54 17.71 -27.04
C ASN A 283 7.08 16.34 -27.45
N LYS A 284 7.33 16.10 -28.75
CA LYS A 284 7.94 14.83 -29.22
C LYS A 284 9.20 14.50 -28.40
N GLU A 285 9.87 15.53 -27.90
CA GLU A 285 11.00 15.45 -26.99
C GLU A 285 10.68 14.79 -25.63
N ARG A 286 9.50 15.02 -25.03
CA ARG A 286 9.07 14.37 -23.77
C ARG A 286 8.73 12.89 -23.99
N ALA A 287 8.08 12.57 -25.11
CA ALA A 287 7.78 11.20 -25.51
C ALA A 287 9.05 10.36 -25.69
N LYS A 288 9.99 10.88 -26.50
CA LYS A 288 11.31 10.25 -26.72
C LYS A 288 12.08 10.06 -25.42
N LYS A 289 11.98 11.01 -24.48
CA LYS A 289 12.63 10.90 -23.18
C LYS A 289 11.99 9.84 -22.27
N MET A 290 10.67 9.64 -22.32
CA MET A 290 10.02 8.49 -21.64
C MET A 290 10.51 7.17 -22.22
N GLU A 291 10.57 7.06 -23.55
CA GLU A 291 11.04 5.85 -24.24
C GLU A 291 12.49 5.51 -23.87
N ILE A 292 13.36 6.52 -23.71
CA ILE A 292 14.74 6.32 -23.23
C ILE A 292 14.76 5.79 -21.78
N ILE A 293 13.90 6.31 -20.91
CA ILE A 293 13.81 5.87 -19.52
C ILE A 293 13.31 4.43 -19.44
N ASP A 294 12.25 4.09 -20.17
CA ASP A 294 11.71 2.74 -20.20
C ASP A 294 12.76 1.74 -20.68
N LYS A 295 13.48 2.05 -21.78
CA LYS A 295 14.59 1.20 -22.25
C LYS A 295 15.69 1.02 -21.20
N LYS A 296 16.04 2.08 -20.45
CA LYS A 296 17.05 1.98 -19.39
C LYS A 296 16.56 1.17 -18.19
N ILE A 297 15.29 1.33 -17.80
CA ILE A 297 14.68 0.53 -16.72
C ILE A 297 14.64 -0.95 -17.12
N ASP A 298 14.22 -1.25 -18.34
CA ASP A 298 14.18 -2.62 -18.88
C ASP A 298 15.59 -3.24 -18.93
N ASN A 299 16.60 -2.43 -19.26
CA ASN A 299 18.01 -2.84 -19.26
C ASN A 299 18.67 -2.81 -17.86
N LYS A 300 17.93 -2.48 -16.79
CA LYS A 300 18.44 -2.31 -15.41
C LYS A 300 19.60 -1.30 -15.29
N GLU A 301 19.64 -0.30 -16.17
CA GLU A 301 20.63 0.77 -16.15
C GLU A 301 20.26 1.87 -15.15
N THR A 302 21.26 2.39 -14.44
CA THR A 302 21.09 3.54 -13.54
C THR A 302 21.01 4.84 -14.33
N LEU A 303 19.98 5.65 -14.07
CA LEU A 303 19.87 7.00 -14.62
C LEU A 303 20.96 7.91 -14.03
N THR A 304 21.64 8.68 -14.88
CA THR A 304 22.67 9.62 -14.43
C THR A 304 22.07 10.88 -13.79
N TYR A 305 22.87 11.56 -12.96
CA TYR A 305 22.46 12.82 -12.31
C TYR A 305 22.18 13.95 -13.32
N GLU A 306 22.95 14.03 -14.40
CA GLU A 306 22.75 14.99 -15.51
C GLU A 306 21.41 14.75 -16.22
N GLU A 307 21.08 13.48 -16.49
CA GLU A 307 19.79 13.10 -17.06
C GLU A 307 18.66 13.49 -16.09
N PHE A 308 18.78 13.14 -14.80
CA PHE A 308 17.83 13.55 -13.75
C PHE A 308 17.65 15.09 -13.68
N LYS A 309 18.73 15.86 -13.84
CA LYS A 309 18.74 17.32 -13.79
C LYS A 309 18.11 17.96 -15.03
N LEU A 310 18.26 17.36 -16.21
CA LEU A 310 17.63 17.80 -17.45
C LEU A 310 16.09 17.70 -17.41
N PHE A 311 15.55 16.84 -16.54
CA PHE A 311 14.11 16.75 -16.26
C PHE A 311 13.63 17.83 -15.28
N SER A 312 14.52 18.32 -14.41
CA SER A 312 14.22 19.35 -13.40
C SER A 312 14.18 20.79 -13.95
N THR A 313 14.59 21.03 -15.19
CA THR A 313 14.66 22.39 -15.76
C THR A 313 13.37 22.87 -16.42
N TYR A 314 12.38 21.99 -16.63
CA TYR A 314 11.06 22.36 -17.18
C TYR A 314 9.90 22.17 -16.19
N SER A 315 10.24 21.84 -14.95
CA SER A 315 9.37 21.83 -13.78
C SER A 315 10.04 22.76 -12.77
N TYR A 316 9.35 23.75 -12.23
CA TYR A 316 9.87 24.60 -11.14
C TYR A 316 10.22 23.80 -9.86
N ASP A 317 10.08 22.46 -9.86
CA ASP A 317 10.49 21.56 -8.81
C ASP A 317 11.26 20.33 -9.33
N LYS A 318 12.38 20.04 -8.66
CA LYS A 318 13.36 18.97 -8.94
C LYS A 318 12.86 17.53 -8.69
N THR A 319 11.59 17.25 -8.95
CA THR A 319 10.98 15.93 -8.72
C THR A 319 9.98 15.62 -9.83
N CYS A 320 10.46 15.28 -11.02
CA CYS A 320 9.64 14.52 -11.96
C CYS A 320 9.43 13.13 -11.34
N ILE A 321 8.22 12.87 -10.86
CA ILE A 321 7.84 11.53 -10.40
C ILE A 321 7.61 10.72 -11.68
N TYR A 322 8.48 9.74 -11.93
CA TYR A 322 8.29 8.69 -12.90
C TYR A 322 7.90 7.43 -12.13
N SER A 323 6.70 6.91 -12.37
CA SER A 323 6.22 5.71 -11.68
C SER A 323 5.09 5.06 -12.48
N PRO A 324 4.76 3.79 -12.20
CA PRO A 324 3.51 3.20 -12.67
C PRO A 324 2.32 4.12 -12.41
N ILE A 325 1.40 4.23 -13.38
CA ILE A 325 0.23 5.12 -13.28
C ILE A 325 -0.63 4.77 -12.06
N THR A 326 -0.75 3.48 -11.75
CA THR A 326 -1.49 2.96 -10.58
C THR A 326 -0.96 3.51 -9.26
N ASN A 327 0.35 3.73 -9.15
CA ASN A 327 0.96 4.36 -7.97
C ASN A 327 0.58 5.84 -7.87
N MET A 328 0.58 6.57 -8.99
CA MET A 328 0.18 7.98 -9.00
C MET A 328 -1.29 8.16 -8.64
N VAL A 329 -2.15 7.28 -9.17
CA VAL A 329 -3.58 7.21 -8.83
C VAL A 329 -3.73 6.93 -7.33
N GLY A 330 -2.97 5.97 -6.80
CA GLY A 330 -2.93 5.68 -5.36
C GLY A 330 -2.58 6.90 -4.51
N VAL A 331 -1.56 7.69 -4.91
CA VAL A 331 -1.22 8.95 -4.23
C VAL A 331 -2.40 9.94 -4.26
N ALA A 332 -3.04 10.11 -5.42
CA ALA A 332 -4.19 11.01 -5.55
C ALA A 332 -5.37 10.61 -4.66
N LEU A 333 -5.64 9.30 -4.56
CA LEU A 333 -6.69 8.73 -3.72
C LEU A 333 -6.40 8.92 -2.23
N GLN A 334 -5.17 8.67 -1.79
CA GLN A 334 -4.76 8.89 -0.39
C GLN A 334 -4.89 10.36 0.03
N TYR A 335 -4.50 11.29 -0.84
CA TYR A 335 -4.67 12.73 -0.57
C TYR A 335 -6.09 13.22 -0.76
N TRP A 336 -6.93 12.50 -1.51
CA TRP A 336 -8.36 12.73 -1.53
C TRP A 336 -9.01 12.35 -0.21
N LEU A 337 -8.72 11.16 0.32
CA LEU A 337 -9.23 10.70 1.61
C LEU A 337 -8.86 11.66 2.76
N LYS A 338 -7.61 12.16 2.78
CA LYS A 338 -7.15 13.16 3.77
C LYS A 338 -7.85 14.53 3.69
N ARG A 339 -8.58 14.81 2.60
CA ARG A 339 -9.30 16.08 2.39
C ARG A 339 -10.80 15.98 2.65
N LEU A 340 -11.31 14.77 2.83
CA LEU A 340 -12.65 14.51 3.34
C LEU A 340 -12.65 14.78 4.84
#